data_AF-A0A2M7XPS5-F1
#
_entry.id   AF-A0A2M7XPS5-F1
#
_cell.length_a   1.000
_cell.length_b   1.000
_cell.length_c   1.000
_cell.angle_alpha   90.00
_cell.angle_beta   90.00
_cell.angle_gamma   90.00
#
_symmetry.space_group_name_H-M   'P 1'
#
loop_
_entity.id
_entity.type
_entity.pdbx_description
1 polymer ?
#
loop_
_entity_poly.entity_id
_entity_poly.type
_entity_poly.pdbx_seq_one_letter_code
_entity_poly.pdbx_strand_id
1 'polypeptide(L)'
;SATGTANAIYRKLKETGHTVFAVNPNPGTIDGEPFYPDLQSIPQPVDGVFMLTTPEVTEQVVQQAIAARIPRVWMHQSFGNSVSAKAVQMCHENGITVIAGACPMMFAEPVDFGHKCIKWWMGVTGKLPK
;
A
#
# COMPACT_ATOMS: atom_id res chain seq x y z
N SER A 1 -13.34 -5.12 15.93
CA SER A 1 -12.31 -4.08 15.78
C SER A 1 -11.01 -4.76 15.37
N ALA A 2 -10.52 -4.53 14.16
CA ALA A 2 -9.29 -5.17 13.69
C ALA A 2 -8.07 -4.40 14.23
N THR A 3 -7.50 -4.83 15.35
CA THR A 3 -6.18 -4.36 15.81
C THR A 3 -5.10 -5.05 14.97
N GLY A 4 -4.64 -4.38 13.89
CA GLY A 4 -3.61 -4.92 12.99
C GLY A 4 -2.79 -3.85 12.30
N THR A 5 -1.64 -4.23 11.75
CA THR A 5 -0.68 -3.34 11.07
C THR A 5 -1.32 -2.46 9.99
N ALA A 6 -2.31 -2.98 9.26
CA ALA A 6 -3.06 -2.23 8.26
C ALA A 6 -3.81 -1.02 8.85
N ASN A 7 -4.42 -1.15 10.04
CA ASN A 7 -5.13 -0.05 10.69
C ASN A 7 -4.18 1.04 11.18
N ALA A 8 -2.99 0.67 11.67
CA ALA A 8 -1.97 1.63 12.08
C ALA A 8 -1.46 2.45 10.88
N ILE A 9 -1.21 1.79 9.74
CA ILE A 9 -0.79 2.46 8.50
C ILE A 9 -1.93 3.34 7.96
N TYR A 10 -3.17 2.85 7.96
CA TYR A 10 -4.34 3.63 7.55
C TYR A 10 -4.42 4.96 8.32
N ARG A 11 -4.34 4.91 9.65
CA ARG A 11 -4.35 6.11 10.50
C ARG A 11 -3.17 7.02 10.23
N LYS A 12 -1.96 6.46 10.12
CA LYS A 12 -0.75 7.23 9.81
C LYS A 12 -0.85 7.98 8.47
N LEU A 13 -1.40 7.34 7.44
CA LEU A 13 -1.60 7.99 6.15
C LEU A 13 -2.62 9.14 6.24
N LYS A 14 -3.67 9.00 7.06
CA LYS A 14 -4.61 10.11 7.31
C LYS A 14 -3.97 11.24 8.12
N GLU A 15 -3.17 10.93 9.14
CA GLU A 15 -2.43 11.92 9.93
C GLU A 15 -1.46 12.77 9.08
N THR A 16 -0.97 12.21 7.98
CA THR A 16 -0.11 12.93 7.02
C THR A 16 -0.90 13.73 5.98
N GLY A 17 -2.21 13.85 6.13
CA GLY A 17 -3.07 14.70 5.29
C GLY A 17 -3.61 14.02 4.04
N HIS A 18 -3.47 12.70 3.90
CA HIS A 18 -4.03 11.97 2.76
C HIS A 18 -5.51 11.65 2.97
N THR A 19 -6.28 11.65 1.88
CA THR A 19 -7.59 11.00 1.86
C THR A 19 -7.37 9.50 1.67
N VAL A 20 -7.82 8.68 2.62
CA VAL A 20 -7.54 7.23 2.63
C VAL A 20 -8.83 6.44 2.68
N PHE A 21 -9.01 5.56 1.70
CA PHE A 21 -10.12 4.61 1.62
C PHE A 21 -9.65 3.22 2.01
N ALA A 22 -10.36 2.56 2.91
CA ALA A 22 -10.07 1.19 3.28
C ALA A 22 -10.70 0.23 2.26
N VAL A 23 -9.89 -0.66 1.68
CA VAL A 23 -10.35 -1.63 0.67
C VAL A 23 -10.16 -3.04 1.22
N ASN A 24 -11.27 -3.76 1.38
CA ASN A 24 -11.31 -5.13 1.85
C ASN A 24 -12.60 -5.80 1.35
N PRO A 25 -12.53 -6.96 0.68
CA PRO A 25 -13.74 -7.67 0.21
C PRO A 25 -14.65 -8.11 1.36
N ASN A 26 -14.11 -8.26 2.58
CA ASN A 26 -14.92 -8.55 3.75
C ASN A 26 -15.55 -7.26 4.29
N PRO A 27 -16.86 -7.25 4.56
CA PRO A 27 -17.53 -6.07 5.10
C PRO A 27 -16.96 -5.71 6.47
N GLY A 28 -16.84 -4.41 6.73
CA GLY A 28 -16.31 -3.90 7.98
C GLY A 28 -16.20 -2.38 7.98
N THR A 29 -15.72 -1.86 9.10
CA THR A 29 -15.44 -0.43 9.26
C THR A 29 -14.10 -0.21 9.97
N ILE A 30 -13.50 0.95 9.71
CA ILE A 30 -12.37 1.49 10.46
C ILE A 30 -12.69 2.93 10.87
N ASP A 31 -12.63 3.21 12.17
CA ASP A 31 -12.89 4.54 12.72
C ASP A 31 -14.24 5.15 12.24
N GLY A 32 -15.25 4.31 12.00
CA GLY A 32 -16.58 4.69 11.52
C GLY A 32 -16.76 4.70 10.00
N GLU A 33 -15.69 4.57 9.22
CA GLU A 33 -15.72 4.56 7.75
C GLU A 33 -15.83 3.13 7.19
N PRO A 34 -16.64 2.91 6.14
CA PRO A 34 -16.85 1.58 5.57
C PRO A 34 -15.64 1.09 4.78
N PHE A 35 -15.50 -0.24 4.71
CA PHE A 35 -14.62 -0.88 3.75
C PHE A 35 -15.29 -0.94 2.37
N TYR A 36 -14.53 -0.62 1.33
CA TYR A 36 -14.91 -0.85 -0.05
C TYR A 36 -14.47 -2.24 -0.48
N PRO A 37 -15.30 -3.02 -1.19
CA PRO A 37 -14.96 -4.39 -1.57
C PRO A 37 -13.84 -4.47 -2.60
N ASP A 38 -13.69 -3.43 -3.43
CA ASP A 38 -12.72 -3.33 -4.53
C ASP A 38 -12.38 -1.86 -4.82
N LEU A 39 -11.41 -1.63 -5.72
CA LEU A 39 -10.99 -0.28 -6.11
C LEU A 39 -12.05 0.46 -6.94
N GLN A 40 -12.92 -0.26 -7.65
CA GLN A 40 -13.98 0.33 -8.49
C GLN A 40 -15.12 0.91 -7.68
N SER A 41 -15.34 0.41 -6.47
CA SER A 41 -16.39 0.84 -5.55
C SER A 41 -16.06 2.14 -4.82
N ILE A 42 -14.82 2.63 -4.92
CA ILE A 42 -14.41 3.89 -4.30
C ILE A 42 -15.15 5.05 -5.01
N PRO A 43 -15.80 5.97 -4.28
CA PRO A 43 -16.70 6.98 -4.85
C PRO A 43 -15.98 8.10 -5.61
N GLN A 44 -14.65 8.09 -5.62
CA GLN A 44 -13.83 9.12 -6.25
C GLN A 44 -12.53 8.53 -6.82
N PRO A 45 -11.91 9.19 -7.81
CA PRO A 45 -10.59 8.80 -8.29
C PRO A 45 -9.56 8.79 -7.16
N VAL A 46 -8.59 7.88 -7.26
CA VAL A 46 -7.47 7.76 -6.32
C VAL A 46 -6.13 7.85 -7.04
N ASP A 47 -5.18 8.47 -6.37
CA ASP A 47 -3.83 8.72 -6.87
C ASP A 47 -2.89 7.52 -6.79
N GLY A 48 -3.20 6.56 -5.92
CA GLY A 48 -2.37 5.39 -5.70
C GLY A 48 -2.99 4.35 -4.80
N VAL A 49 -2.40 3.16 -4.80
CA VAL A 49 -2.81 2.03 -3.97
C VAL A 49 -1.65 1.61 -3.09
N PHE A 50 -1.90 1.47 -1.79
CA PHE A 50 -0.99 0.83 -0.85
C PHE A 50 -1.55 -0.54 -0.45
N MET A 51 -0.76 -1.60 -0.58
CA MET A 51 -1.23 -2.98 -0.39
C MET A 51 -0.48 -3.68 0.74
N LEU A 52 -1.26 -4.30 1.63
CA LEU A 52 -0.77 -5.15 2.71
C LEU A 52 -1.44 -6.53 2.60
N THR A 53 -1.25 -7.17 1.45
CA THR A 53 -1.90 -8.39 0.99
C THR A 53 -0.90 -9.52 0.75
N THR A 54 -1.35 -10.73 0.41
CA THR A 54 -0.46 -11.77 -0.11
C THR A 54 -0.07 -11.47 -1.57
N PRO A 55 1.03 -12.05 -2.10
CA PRO A 55 1.44 -11.84 -3.49
C PRO A 55 0.35 -12.21 -4.51
N GLU A 56 -0.46 -13.24 -4.24
CA GLU A 56 -1.55 -13.67 -5.13
C GLU A 56 -2.68 -12.63 -5.19
N VAL A 57 -3.02 -12.05 -4.04
CA VAL A 57 -4.02 -10.98 -3.95
C VAL A 57 -3.48 -9.69 -4.56
N THR A 58 -2.18 -9.40 -4.39
CA THR A 58 -1.51 -8.25 -5.02
C THR A 58 -1.71 -8.25 -6.54
N GLU A 59 -1.60 -9.40 -7.21
CA GLU A 59 -1.83 -9.48 -8.65
C GLU A 59 -3.25 -9.07 -9.04
N GLN A 60 -4.25 -9.49 -8.27
CA GLN A 60 -5.66 -9.12 -8.50
C GLN A 60 -5.88 -7.62 -8.27
N VAL A 61 -5.27 -7.05 -7.23
CA VAL A 61 -5.38 -5.62 -6.94
C VAL A 61 -4.69 -4.78 -8.02
N VAL A 62 -3.57 -5.24 -8.59
CA VAL A 62 -2.93 -4.56 -9.73
C VAL A 62 -3.84 -4.57 -10.96
N GLN A 63 -4.55 -5.67 -11.25
CA GLN A 63 -5.54 -5.69 -12.33
C GLN A 63 -6.67 -4.68 -12.11
N GLN A 64 -7.16 -4.58 -10.87
CA GLN A 64 -8.13 -3.54 -10.52
C GLN A 64 -7.54 -2.13 -10.69
N ALA A 65 -6.27 -1.92 -10.33
CA ALA A 65 -5.61 -0.62 -10.47
C ALA A 65 -5.47 -0.21 -11.94
N ILE A 66 -5.13 -1.17 -12.83
CA ILE A 66 -5.10 -0.96 -14.28
C ILE A 66 -6.49 -0.56 -14.79
N ALA A 67 -7.54 -1.31 -14.41
CA ALA A 67 -8.92 -1.03 -14.82
C ALA A 67 -9.41 0.35 -14.35
N ALA A 68 -9.05 0.74 -13.13
CA ALA A 68 -9.36 2.05 -12.55
C ALA A 68 -8.42 3.18 -13.01
N ARG A 69 -7.41 2.89 -13.85
CA ARG A 69 -6.37 3.83 -14.31
C ARG A 69 -5.62 4.53 -13.17
N ILE A 70 -5.33 3.79 -12.09
CA ILE A 70 -4.61 4.32 -10.93
C ILE A 70 -3.10 4.29 -11.25
N PRO A 71 -2.40 5.44 -11.16
CA PRO A 71 -1.05 5.56 -11.72
C PRO A 71 0.06 5.03 -10.81
N ARG A 72 -0.23 4.73 -9.53
CA ARG A 72 0.81 4.41 -8.52
C ARG A 72 0.40 3.22 -7.66
N VAL A 73 1.32 2.30 -7.42
CA VAL A 73 1.12 1.13 -6.56
C VAL A 73 2.30 0.99 -5.60
N TRP A 74 2.03 0.63 -4.35
CA TRP A 74 3.03 0.26 -3.36
C TRP A 74 2.71 -1.11 -2.76
N MET A 75 3.59 -2.07 -3.01
CA MET A 75 3.57 -3.42 -2.44
C MET A 75 4.35 -3.42 -1.13
N HIS A 76 3.69 -3.56 0.02
CA HIS A 76 4.37 -3.55 1.32
C HIS A 76 5.29 -4.77 1.52
N GLN A 77 6.42 -4.55 2.20
CA GLN A 77 7.25 -5.64 2.71
C GLN A 77 7.81 -5.30 4.11
N SER A 78 7.53 -6.17 5.08
CA SER A 78 8.06 -6.16 6.46
C SER A 78 7.98 -7.59 7.03
N PHE A 79 7.29 -7.83 8.17
CA PHE A 79 7.00 -9.18 8.69
C PHE A 79 6.06 -10.02 7.78
N GLY A 80 5.53 -9.43 6.71
CA GLY A 80 4.86 -10.09 5.60
C GLY A 80 5.34 -9.52 4.26
N ASN A 81 4.98 -10.18 3.15
CA ASN A 81 5.42 -9.79 1.82
C ASN A 81 4.22 -9.69 0.86
N SER A 82 3.98 -8.51 0.31
CA SER A 82 2.99 -8.26 -0.73
C SER A 82 3.61 -8.21 -2.13
N VAL A 83 4.93 -8.32 -2.27
CA VAL A 83 5.62 -8.21 -3.57
C VAL A 83 5.41 -9.49 -4.39
N SER A 84 4.79 -9.35 -5.56
CA SER A 84 4.75 -10.37 -6.62
C SER A 84 5.56 -9.87 -7.82
N ALA A 85 6.48 -10.69 -8.33
CA ALA A 85 7.26 -10.36 -9.53
C ALA A 85 6.35 -10.13 -10.75
N LYS A 86 5.29 -10.93 -10.88
CA LYS A 86 4.28 -10.78 -11.94
C LYS A 86 3.49 -9.48 -11.78
N ALA A 87 3.14 -9.10 -10.56
CA ALA A 87 2.47 -7.83 -10.31
C ALA A 87 3.36 -6.62 -10.64
N VAL A 88 4.66 -6.69 -10.34
CA VAL A 88 5.63 -5.65 -10.72
C VAL A 88 5.72 -5.54 -12.24
N GLN A 89 5.80 -6.67 -12.95
CA GLN A 89 5.80 -6.69 -14.41
C GLN A 89 4.52 -6.07 -15.00
N MET A 90 3.34 -6.46 -14.49
CA MET A 90 2.05 -5.89 -14.92
C MET A 90 2.02 -4.36 -14.72
N CYS A 91 2.58 -3.85 -13.62
CA CYS A 91 2.67 -2.40 -13.39
C CYS A 91 3.50 -1.73 -14.49
N HIS A 92 4.70 -2.25 -14.79
CA HIS A 92 5.58 -1.67 -15.82
C HIS A 92 4.93 -1.70 -17.21
N GLU A 93 4.32 -2.81 -17.60
CA GLU A 93 3.66 -2.98 -18.90
C GLU A 93 2.48 -2.01 -19.10
N ASN A 94 1.87 -1.55 -18.01
CA ASN A 94 0.72 -0.64 -18.03
C ASN A 94 1.07 0.78 -17.58
N GLY A 95 2.36 1.14 -17.47
CA GLY A 95 2.79 2.49 -17.12
C GLY A 95 2.46 2.91 -15.67
N ILE A 96 2.25 1.96 -14.77
CA ILE A 96 2.02 2.21 -13.34
C ILE A 96 3.37 2.32 -12.64
N THR A 97 3.56 3.40 -11.88
CA THR A 97 4.74 3.56 -11.01
C THR A 97 4.61 2.64 -9.81
N VAL A 98 5.58 1.75 -9.58
CA VAL A 98 5.50 0.72 -8.54
C VAL A 98 6.65 0.82 -7.55
N ILE A 99 6.32 0.87 -6.25
CA ILE A 99 7.26 0.63 -5.16
C ILE A 99 7.11 -0.83 -4.73
N ALA A 100 8.09 -1.66 -5.11
CA ALA A 100 8.11 -3.08 -4.78
C ALA A 100 8.88 -3.32 -3.47
N GLY A 101 8.15 -3.33 -2.35
CA GLY A 101 8.69 -3.57 -1.01
C GLY A 101 8.73 -2.32 -0.13
N ALA A 102 9.43 -2.43 1.00
CA ALA A 102 9.50 -1.41 2.06
C ALA A 102 8.18 -1.16 2.82
N CYS A 103 8.33 -0.63 4.04
CA CYS A 103 7.26 -0.22 4.95
C CYS A 103 7.02 1.29 4.84
N PRO A 104 5.76 1.78 4.73
CA PRO A 104 5.45 3.20 4.57
C PRO A 104 5.79 4.03 5.79
N MET A 105 5.85 3.41 6.97
CA MET A 105 6.29 4.05 8.20
C MET A 105 7.72 4.61 8.10
N MET A 106 8.53 4.15 7.14
CA MET A 106 9.86 4.71 6.86
C MET A 106 9.82 6.08 6.16
N PHE A 107 8.69 6.48 5.59
CA PHE A 107 8.59 7.66 4.72
C PHE A 107 7.58 8.69 5.23
N ALA A 108 6.53 8.27 5.94
CA ALA A 108 5.51 9.15 6.49
C ALA A 108 5.98 9.84 7.78
N GLU A 109 6.21 11.16 7.73
CA GLU A 109 6.60 11.93 8.93
C GLU A 109 5.43 12.05 9.94
N PRO A 110 5.72 12.13 11.26
CA PRO A 110 7.01 11.84 11.89
C PRO A 110 7.35 10.34 11.80
N VAL A 111 8.57 10.05 11.32
CA VAL A 111 9.12 8.69 11.26
C VAL A 111 9.72 8.36 12.63
N ASP A 112 9.30 7.26 13.24
CA ASP A 112 9.87 6.83 14.52
C ASP A 112 11.34 6.40 14.38
N PHE A 113 12.04 6.38 15.50
CA PHE A 113 13.48 6.09 15.53
C PHE A 113 13.83 4.74 14.89
N GLY A 114 13.01 3.71 15.11
CA GLY A 114 13.22 2.38 14.52
C GLY A 114 13.14 2.43 12.99
N HIS A 115 12.09 3.05 12.45
CA HIS A 115 11.92 3.18 11.00
C HIS A 115 12.95 4.11 10.34
N LYS A 116 13.48 5.12 11.05
CA LYS A 116 14.63 5.91 10.59
C LYS A 116 15.87 5.05 10.41
N CYS A 117 16.19 4.20 11.39
CA CYS A 117 17.34 3.30 11.36
C CYS A 117 17.23 2.25 10.25
N ILE A 118 16.04 1.66 10.06
CA ILE A 118 15.79 0.69 8.99
C ILE A 118 15.91 1.35 7.62
N LYS A 119 15.32 2.53 7.41
CA LYS A 119 15.43 3.29 6.15
C LYS A 119 16.88 3.57 5.81
N TRP A 120 17.66 4.05 6.78
CA TRP A 120 19.08 4.34 6.59
C TRP A 120 19.87 3.07 6.22
N TRP A 121 19.67 1.97 6.95
CA TRP A 121 20.33 0.69 6.66
C TRP A 121 19.98 0.15 5.28
N MET A 122 18.70 0.18 4.89
CA MET A 122 18.27 -0.25 3.56
C MET A 122 18.87 0.64 2.46
N GLY A 123 19.06 1.94 2.73
CA GLY A 123 19.71 2.86 1.80
C GLY A 123 21.18 2.54 1.59
N VAL A 124 21.92 2.31 2.68
CA VAL A 124 23.35 1.96 2.64
C VAL A 124 23.57 0.60 1.97
N THR A 125 22.65 -0.35 2.14
CA THR A 125 22.74 -1.70 1.56
C THR A 125 22.14 -1.82 0.16
N GLY A 126 21.65 -0.73 -0.43
CA GLY A 126 21.03 -0.72 -1.76
C GLY A 126 19.70 -1.49 -1.86
N LYS A 127 19.08 -1.82 -0.72
CA LYS A 127 17.83 -2.57 -0.59
C LYS A 127 16.60 -1.67 -0.49
N LEU A 128 16.77 -0.35 -0.51
CA LEU A 128 15.63 0.56 -0.65
C LEU A 128 15.06 0.42 -2.08
N PRO A 129 13.75 0.15 -2.23
CA PRO A 129 13.11 0.23 -3.53
C PRO A 129 13.23 1.67 -4.04
N LYS A 130 13.50 1.79 -5.35
CA LYS A 130 13.66 3.06 -6.07
C LYS A 130 12.39 3.43 -6.79
#